data_AF-A0A7H4MSB2-F1
#
_entry.id   AF-A0A7H4MSB2-F1
#
_cell.length_a   1.000
_cell.length_b   1.000
_cell.length_c   1.000
_cell.angle_alpha   90.00
_cell.angle_beta   90.00
_cell.angle_gamma   90.00
#
_symmetry.space_group_name_H-M   'P 1'
#
loop_
_entity.id
_entity.type
_entity.pdbx_description
1 polymer ?
#
loop_
_entity_poly.entity_id
_entity_poly.type
_entity_poly.pdbx_seq_one_letter_code
_entity_poly.pdbx_strand_id
1 'polypeptide(L)' 'MPAANSMSIKRETLNLRIKPAERDLIDRAAKARGKNRTDFVLEAARAGR' A
#
# COMPACT_ATOMS: atom_id res chain seq x y z
N MET A 1 15.11 -26.71 13.31
CA MET A 1 14.35 -25.47 13.53
C MET A 1 14.84 -24.40 12.57
N PRO A 2 14.03 -23.86 11.66
CA PRO A 2 14.35 -22.62 10.98
C PRO A 2 13.53 -21.49 11.61
N ALA A 3 14.21 -20.51 12.18
CA ALA A 3 13.59 -19.25 12.56
C ALA A 3 13.06 -18.61 11.27
N ALA A 4 11.74 -18.61 11.12
CA ALA A 4 11.07 -17.79 10.12
C ALA A 4 11.52 -16.35 10.39
N ASN A 5 12.35 -15.83 9.50
CA ASN A 5 12.77 -14.45 9.48
C ASN A 5 11.53 -13.63 9.10
N SER A 6 10.62 -13.49 10.07
CA SER A 6 9.63 -12.43 10.10
C SER A 6 10.42 -11.15 10.25
N MET A 7 10.98 -10.69 9.13
CA MET A 7 11.27 -9.29 8.91
C MET A 7 9.95 -8.60 9.21
N SER A 8 9.82 -8.21 10.48
CA SER A 8 8.73 -7.43 11.00
C SER A 8 8.69 -6.26 10.06
N ILE A 9 7.71 -6.27 9.13
CA ILE A 9 7.52 -5.19 8.20
C ILE A 9 7.19 -4.03 9.11
N LYS A 10 8.23 -3.28 9.49
CA LYS A 10 8.09 -2.11 10.34
C LYS A 10 7.15 -1.23 9.55
N ARG A 11 5.93 -1.14 10.06
CA ARG A 11 4.88 -0.32 9.48
C ARG A 11 5.30 1.12 9.75
N GLU A 12 6.16 1.64 8.90
CA GLU A 12 6.54 3.03 8.94
C GLU A 12 5.42 3.87 8.33
N THR A 13 4.99 4.89 9.07
CA THR A 13 3.94 5.80 8.65
C THR A 13 4.47 6.73 7.58
N LEU A 14 4.15 6.43 6.32
CA LEU A 14 4.48 7.30 5.19
C LEU A 14 3.41 8.39 5.04
N ASN A 15 3.73 9.61 5.45
CA ASN A 15 2.86 10.76 5.26
C ASN A 15 3.02 11.32 3.83
N LEU A 16 2.12 10.92 2.93
CA LEU A 16 2.08 11.45 1.56
C LEU A 16 1.10 12.64 1.45
N ARG A 17 1.55 13.74 0.85
CA ARG A 17 0.68 14.83 0.40
C ARG A 17 0.25 14.57 -1.04
N ILE A 18 -1.03 14.32 -1.26
CA ILE A 18 -1.63 14.15 -2.59
C ILE A 18 -2.88 15.01 -2.71
N LYS A 19 -3.29 15.35 -3.94
CA LYS A 19 -4.54 16.09 -4.15
C LYS A 19 -5.73 15.19 -3.77
N PRO A 20 -6.85 15.77 -3.28
CA PRO A 20 -8.05 15.00 -2.96
C PRO A 20 -8.57 14.18 -4.15
N ALA A 21 -8.50 14.72 -5.37
CA ALA A 21 -8.92 14.00 -6.58
C ALA A 21 -8.11 12.70 -6.81
N GLU A 22 -6.80 12.72 -6.56
CA GLU A 22 -5.94 11.53 -6.66
C GLU A 22 -6.24 10.54 -5.53
N ARG A 23 -6.57 11.04 -4.33
CA ARG A 23 -7.02 10.19 -3.22
C ARG A 23 -8.27 9.39 -3.59
N ASP A 24 -9.26 10.03 -4.20
CA ASP A 24 -10.50 9.38 -4.64
C ASP A 24 -10.28 8.39 -5.79
N LEU A 25 -9.30 8.63 -6.66
CA LEU A 25 -8.91 7.67 -7.69
C LEU A 25 -8.25 6.43 -7.08
N ILE A 26 -7.34 6.62 -6.12
CA ILE A 26 -6.67 5.51 -5.42
C ILE A 26 -7.69 4.70 -4.62
N ASP A 27 -8.62 5.36 -3.92
CA ASP A 27 -9.66 4.68 -3.13
C ASP A 27 -10.58 3.83 -4.01
N ARG A 28 -11.03 4.38 -5.15
CA ARG A 28 -11.82 3.63 -6.14
C ARG A 28 -11.06 2.45 -6.72
N ALA A 29 -9.79 2.62 -7.05
CA ALA A 29 -8.95 1.54 -7.57
C ALA A 29 -8.69 0.44 -6.52
N ALA A 30 -8.44 0.84 -5.27
CA ALA A 30 -8.28 -0.08 -4.15
C ALA A 30 -9.57 -0.87 -3.90
N LYS A 31 -10.73 -0.19 -3.89
CA LYS A 31 -12.05 -0.80 -3.74
C LYS A 31 -12.38 -1.76 -4.90
N ALA A 32 -12.05 -1.38 -6.14
CA ALA A 32 -12.19 -2.24 -7.31
C ALA A 32 -11.33 -3.51 -7.22
N ARG A 33 -10.16 -3.44 -6.57
CA ARG A 33 -9.31 -4.62 -6.28
C ARG A 33 -9.69 -5.36 -5.00
N GLY A 34 -10.67 -4.89 -4.23
CA GLY A 34 -11.04 -5.46 -2.93
C GLY A 34 -9.95 -5.32 -1.86
N LYS A 35 -9.05 -4.35 -2.01
CA LYS A 35 -7.88 -4.14 -1.13
C LYS A 35 -7.99 -2.82 -0.38
N ASN A 36 -7.30 -2.72 0.75
CA ASN A 36 -7.14 -1.44 1.44
C ASN A 36 -6.27 -0.49 0.63
N ARG A 37 -6.50 0.82 0.79
CA ARG A 37 -5.72 1.88 0.13
C ARG A 37 -4.21 1.69 0.29
N THR A 38 -3.74 1.34 1.49
CA THR A 38 -2.31 1.11 1.77
C THR A 38 -1.79 -0.10 1.00
N ASP A 39 -2.54 -1.20 0.97
CA ASP A 39 -2.12 -2.43 0.28
C ASP A 39 -2.07 -2.21 -1.24
N PHE A 40 -3.05 -1.50 -1.79
CA PHE A 40 -3.05 -1.08 -3.19
C PHE A 40 -1.85 -0.20 -3.54
N VAL A 41 -1.52 0.80 -2.71
CA VAL A 41 -0.36 1.68 -2.94
C VAL A 41 0.96 0.92 -2.81
N LEU A 42 1.08 0.03 -1.82
CA LEU A 42 2.28 -0.80 -1.64
C LEU A 42 2.47 -1.79 -2.81
N GLU A 43 1.38 -2.39 -3.29
CA GLU A 43 1.41 -3.26 -4.46
C GLU A 43 1.78 -2.48 -5.72
N ALA A 44 1.17 -1.32 -5.96
CA ALA A 44 1.50 -0.46 -7.09
C ALA A 44 2.98 -0.03 -7.07
N ALA A 45 3.51 0.33 -5.89
CA ALA A 45 4.91 0.66 -5.71
C ALA A 45 5.85 -0.54 -5.97
N ARG A 46 5.43 -1.76 -5.62
CA ARG A 46 6.18 -3.00 -5.93
C ARG A 46 6.13 -3.37 -7.41
N ALA A 47 4.99 -3.15 -8.06
CA ALA A 47 4.75 -3.49 -9.46
C ALA A 47 5.42 -2.52 -10.45
N GLY A 48 5.67 -1.28 -10.05
CA GLY A 48 6.36 -0.28 -10.87
C GLY A 48 7.88 -0.43 -10.95
N ARG A 49 8.42 -1.62 -10.64
CA ARG A 49 9.85 -1.92 -10.74
C ARG A 49 10.25 -2.45 -12.10
#